data_AF-A0A849QH38-F1
#
_entry.id   AF-A0A849QH38-F1
#
_cell.length_a   1.000
_cell.length_b   1.000
_cell.length_c   1.000
_cell.angle_alpha   90.00
_cell.angle_beta   90.00
_cell.angle_gamma   90.00
#
_symmetry.space_group_name_H-M   'P 1'
#
loop_
_entity.id
_entity.type
_entity.pdbx_description
1 polymer ?
#
loop_
_entity_poly.entity_id
_entity_poly.type
_entity_poly.pdbx_seq_one_letter_code
_entity_poly.pdbx_strand_id
1 'polypeptide(L)'
;RFNIGPGDIRAQADTAQWLMHSTARILTYLGSEHAGFAQELVERISYGAAKELLPIIKIKGIGRVRARKLYDAGYKDIEAIRKAEFKALADIIGPKIAANTLRQLGIDVEQEQDKENKLAEKGTGQQNIISF
;
A
#
# COMPACT_ATOMS: atom_id res chain seq x y z
N ARG A 1 -21.35 -3.45 17.06
CA ARG A 1 -20.09 -2.74 16.69
C ARG A 1 -20.12 -1.37 17.33
N PHE A 2 -18.96 -0.82 17.72
CA PHE A 2 -18.70 0.17 18.78
C PHE A 2 -19.45 1.54 18.79
N ASN A 3 -20.48 1.79 17.97
CA ASN A 3 -21.26 3.05 17.93
C ASN A 3 -20.39 4.33 17.84
N ILE A 4 -19.35 4.30 17.00
CA ILE A 4 -18.39 5.39 16.82
C ILE A 4 -18.38 5.84 15.35
N GLY A 5 -18.21 7.15 15.12
CA GLY A 5 -18.08 7.72 13.79
C GLY A 5 -16.70 7.49 13.17
N PRO A 6 -16.56 7.56 11.83
CA PRO A 6 -15.26 7.42 11.16
C PRO A 6 -14.25 8.52 11.56
N GLY A 7 -14.73 9.72 11.90
CA GLY A 7 -13.89 10.80 12.42
C GLY A 7 -13.32 10.48 13.80
N ASP A 8 -14.15 9.97 14.70
CA ASP A 8 -13.74 9.59 16.06
C ASP A 8 -12.68 8.48 16.03
N ILE A 9 -12.86 7.48 15.16
CA ILE A 9 -11.88 6.40 14.98
C ILE A 9 -10.51 6.97 14.58
N ARG A 10 -10.49 7.98 13.70
CA ARG A 10 -9.23 8.62 13.29
C ARG A 10 -8.61 9.41 14.44
N ALA A 11 -9.39 10.23 15.13
CA ALA A 11 -8.91 11.01 16.28
C ALA A 11 -8.36 10.11 17.40
N GLN A 12 -9.04 9.00 17.68
CA GLN A 12 -8.59 7.99 18.65
C GLN A 12 -7.31 7.29 18.20
N ALA A 13 -7.20 6.92 16.92
CA ALA A 13 -6.00 6.30 16.36
C ALA A 13 -4.78 7.23 16.43
N ASP A 14 -4.96 8.51 16.06
CA ASP A 14 -3.90 9.52 16.11
C ASP A 14 -3.44 9.75 17.56
N THR A 15 -4.37 9.82 18.51
CA THR A 15 -4.06 9.93 19.95
C THR A 15 -3.31 8.71 20.46
N ALA A 16 -3.77 7.50 20.12
CA ALA A 16 -3.12 6.26 20.51
C ALA A 16 -1.70 6.15 19.93
N GLN A 17 -1.50 6.59 18.70
CA GLN A 17 -0.18 6.63 18.06
C GLN A 17 0.78 7.55 18.83
N TRP A 18 0.32 8.75 19.20
CA TRP A 18 1.15 9.70 19.96
C TRP A 18 1.53 9.18 21.35
N LEU A 19 0.57 8.62 22.09
CA LEU A 19 0.82 8.00 23.38
C LEU A 19 1.81 6.84 23.27
N MET A 20 1.65 6.00 22.24
CA MET A 20 2.52 4.85 22.03
C MET A 20 3.92 5.26 21.62
N HIS A 21 4.06 6.29 20.79
CA HIS A 21 5.35 6.86 20.42
C HIS A 21 6.08 7.39 21.67
N SER A 22 5.38 8.14 22.53
CA SER A 22 5.94 8.66 23.78
C SER A 22 6.39 7.54 24.71
N THR A 23 5.58 6.49 24.84
CA THR A 23 5.91 5.29 25.62
C THR A 23 7.15 4.58 25.06
N ALA A 24 7.24 4.41 23.74
CA ALA A 24 8.41 3.80 23.10
C ALA A 24 9.69 4.59 23.40
N ARG A 25 9.64 5.93 23.37
CA ARG A 25 10.79 6.80 23.71
C ARG A 25 11.22 6.64 25.16
N ILE A 26 10.27 6.59 26.09
CA ILE A 26 10.55 6.36 27.52
C ILE A 26 11.20 4.99 27.72
N LEU A 27 10.65 3.93 27.11
CA LEU A 27 11.20 2.58 27.22
C LEU A 27 12.62 2.47 26.64
N THR A 28 12.88 3.14 25.50
CA THR A 28 14.23 3.22 24.93
C THR A 28 15.20 3.92 25.89
N TYR A 29 14.77 5.04 26.49
CA TYR A 29 15.61 5.77 27.45
C TYR A 29 15.91 4.95 28.72
N LEU A 30 14.93 4.18 29.20
CA LEU A 30 15.08 3.29 30.36
C LEU A 30 15.86 2.00 30.04
N GLY A 31 16.24 1.75 28.79
CA GLY A 31 16.92 0.52 28.38
C GLY A 31 16.05 -0.74 28.51
N SER A 32 14.72 -0.61 28.46
CA SER A 32 13.80 -1.74 28.59
C SER A 32 13.85 -2.64 27.36
N GLU A 33 13.80 -3.96 27.59
CA GLU A 33 13.66 -4.98 26.53
C GLU A 33 12.39 -4.81 25.68
N HIS A 34 11.37 -4.13 26.22
CA HIS A 34 10.10 -3.89 25.52
C HIS A 34 10.14 -2.70 24.54
N ALA A 35 11.25 -1.96 24.47
CA ALA A 35 11.37 -0.81 23.58
C ALA A 35 11.10 -1.18 22.10
N GLY A 36 11.61 -2.33 21.65
CA GLY A 36 11.38 -2.82 20.28
C GLY A 36 9.90 -3.15 20.02
N PHE A 37 9.24 -3.80 20.98
CA PHE A 37 7.80 -4.09 20.88
C PHE A 37 6.96 -2.82 20.83
N ALA A 38 7.28 -1.82 21.65
CA ALA A 38 6.58 -0.54 21.65
C ALA A 38 6.74 0.20 20.31
N GLN A 39 7.94 0.19 19.72
CA GLN A 39 8.18 0.76 18.39
C GLN A 39 7.36 0.04 17.29
N GLU A 40 7.32 -1.29 17.32
CA GLU A 40 6.48 -2.06 16.40
C GLU A 40 4.99 -1.69 16.54
N LEU A 41 4.52 -1.49 17.78
CA LEU A 41 3.14 -1.16 18.05
C LEU A 41 2.76 0.24 17.54
N VAL A 42 3.70 1.20 17.57
CA VAL A 42 3.53 2.52 16.91
C VAL A 42 3.28 2.35 15.42
N GLU A 43 4.08 1.53 14.73
CA GLU A 43 3.88 1.28 13.29
C GLU A 43 2.51 0.64 13.02
N ARG A 44 2.12 -0.34 13.84
CA ARG A 44 0.82 -1.04 13.70
C ARG A 44 -0.38 -0.10 13.87
N ILE A 45 -0.31 0.83 14.84
CA ILE A 45 -1.37 1.82 15.06
C ILE A 45 -1.42 2.80 13.89
N SER A 46 -0.26 3.33 13.46
CA SER A 46 -0.15 4.28 12.34
C SER A 46 -0.81 3.77 11.05
N TYR A 47 -0.56 2.51 10.71
CA TYR A 47 -1.13 1.89 9.51
C TYR A 47 -2.49 1.20 9.75
N GLY A 48 -2.90 1.05 11.01
CA GLY A 48 -4.08 0.28 11.39
C GLY A 48 -4.01 -1.18 10.93
N ALA A 49 -2.82 -1.78 10.93
CA ALA A 49 -2.53 -3.07 10.31
C ALA A 49 -1.89 -4.06 11.30
N ALA A 50 -2.11 -5.35 11.04
CA ALA A 50 -1.47 -6.43 11.77
C ALA A 50 0.05 -6.46 11.50
N LYS A 51 0.81 -7.07 12.42
CA LYS A 51 2.27 -7.21 12.32
C LYS A 51 2.71 -7.82 10.99
N GLU A 52 1.99 -8.84 10.52
CA GLU A 52 2.25 -9.54 9.26
C GLU A 52 2.18 -8.67 8.01
N LEU A 53 1.51 -7.52 8.08
CA LEU A 53 1.33 -6.60 6.95
C LEU A 53 2.37 -5.48 6.92
N LEU A 54 3.14 -5.29 8.00
CA LEU A 54 4.16 -4.24 8.11
C LEU A 54 5.20 -4.26 6.98
N PRO A 55 5.71 -5.43 6.51
CA PRO A 55 6.68 -5.45 5.41
C PRO A 55 6.13 -4.87 4.10
N ILE A 56 4.84 -5.06 3.84
CA ILE A 56 4.18 -4.71 2.58
C ILE A 56 3.65 -3.27 2.62
N ILE A 57 3.10 -2.84 3.75
CA ILE A 57 2.41 -1.55 3.89
C ILE A 57 3.39 -0.35 3.93
N LYS A 58 4.68 -0.61 4.15
CA LYS A 58 5.75 0.40 4.08
C LYS A 58 5.97 0.92 2.64
N ILE A 59 5.53 0.17 1.64
CA ILE A 59 5.60 0.58 0.23
C ILE A 59 4.62 1.73 -0.03
N LYS A 60 5.11 2.84 -0.58
CA LYS A 60 4.29 4.02 -0.82
C LYS A 60 3.19 3.71 -1.83
N GLY A 61 1.94 3.95 -1.42
CA GLY A 61 0.74 3.71 -2.24
C GLY A 61 -0.04 2.44 -1.85
N ILE A 62 0.54 1.60 -0.98
CA ILE A 62 -0.13 0.43 -0.43
C ILE A 62 -0.67 0.79 0.97
N GLY A 63 -2.00 0.83 1.10
CA GLY A 63 -2.66 0.98 2.41
C GLY A 63 -3.16 -0.36 2.94
N ARG A 64 -3.82 -0.33 4.11
CA ARG A 64 -4.36 -1.52 4.82
C ARG A 64 -5.09 -2.53 3.93
N VAL A 65 -6.00 -2.04 3.09
CA VAL A 65 -6.85 -2.91 2.24
C VAL A 65 -6.01 -3.62 1.17
N ARG A 66 -5.12 -2.89 0.48
CA ARG A 66 -4.27 -3.45 -0.57
C ARG A 66 -3.20 -4.37 0.00
N ALA A 67 -2.60 -3.99 1.13
CA ALA A 67 -1.65 -4.83 1.85
C ALA A 67 -2.32 -6.17 2.21
N ARG A 68 -3.57 -6.13 2.71
CA ARG A 68 -4.30 -7.35 3.03
C ARG A 68 -4.53 -8.25 1.81
N LYS A 69 -4.98 -7.68 0.70
CA LYS A 69 -5.17 -8.44 -0.55
C LYS A 69 -3.87 -9.08 -1.05
N LEU A 70 -2.75 -8.37 -0.98
CA LEU A 70 -1.45 -8.90 -1.37
C LEU A 70 -1.02 -10.05 -0.46
N TYR A 71 -1.21 -9.90 0.85
CA TYR A 71 -0.91 -10.93 1.83
C TYR A 71 -1.76 -12.19 1.60
N ASP A 72 -3.06 -12.02 1.38
CA ASP A 72 -3.99 -13.12 1.11
C ASP A 72 -3.67 -13.82 -0.23
N ALA A 73 -3.09 -13.11 -1.20
CA ALA A 73 -2.57 -13.66 -2.46
C ALA A 73 -1.20 -14.34 -2.34
N GLY A 74 -0.58 -14.37 -1.14
CA GLY A 74 0.69 -15.05 -0.88
C GLY A 74 1.93 -14.15 -0.94
N TYR A 75 1.78 -12.85 -1.25
CA TYR A 75 2.88 -11.90 -1.26
C TYR A 75 3.11 -11.34 0.15
N LYS A 76 3.89 -12.08 0.96
CA LYS A 76 4.13 -11.73 2.38
C LYS A 76 5.29 -10.76 2.58
N ASP A 77 6.25 -10.76 1.66
CA ASP A 77 7.50 -10.03 1.77
C ASP A 77 7.81 -9.20 0.52
N ILE A 78 8.71 -8.22 0.68
CA ILE A 78 9.18 -7.37 -0.42
C ILE A 78 9.81 -8.22 -1.54
N GLU A 79 10.57 -9.26 -1.19
CA GLU A 79 11.16 -10.19 -2.15
C GLU A 79 10.11 -10.98 -2.95
N ALA A 80 8.99 -11.34 -2.32
CA ALA A 80 7.89 -12.00 -3.01
C ALA A 80 7.23 -11.07 -4.04
N ILE A 81 7.08 -9.79 -3.68
CA ILE A 81 6.56 -8.75 -4.59
C ILE A 81 7.55 -8.49 -5.73
N ARG A 82 8.85 -8.51 -5.45
CA ARG A 82 9.91 -8.31 -6.44
C ARG A 82 9.93 -9.39 -7.52
N LYS A 83 9.67 -10.65 -7.14
CA LYS A 83 9.62 -11.80 -8.06
C LYS A 83 8.27 -11.98 -8.74
N ALA A 84 7.26 -11.21 -8.33
CA ALA A 84 5.91 -11.32 -8.85
C ALA A 84 5.83 -10.74 -10.27
N GLU A 85 4.98 -11.34 -11.10
CA GLU A 85 4.65 -10.79 -12.41
C GLU A 85 3.82 -9.50 -12.26
N PHE A 86 4.11 -8.51 -13.11
CA PHE A 86 3.37 -7.25 -13.14
C PHE A 86 1.87 -7.46 -13.30
N LYS A 87 1.45 -8.39 -14.16
CA LYS A 87 0.04 -8.68 -14.42
C LYS A 87 -0.69 -9.14 -13.16
N ALA A 88 -0.09 -10.07 -12.41
CA ALA A 88 -0.66 -10.56 -11.15
C ALA A 88 -0.78 -9.45 -10.09
N LEU A 89 0.22 -8.56 -10.00
CA LEU A 89 0.13 -7.39 -9.12
C LEU A 89 -0.93 -6.39 -9.59
N ALA A 90 -1.00 -6.11 -10.89
CA ALA A 90 -1.96 -5.18 -11.47
C ALA A 90 -3.41 -5.60 -11.20
N ASP A 91 -3.71 -6.90 -11.26
CA ASP A 91 -5.05 -7.44 -10.96
C ASP A 91 -5.45 -7.22 -9.49
N ILE A 92 -4.49 -7.25 -8.55
CA ILE A 92 -4.77 -7.15 -7.12
C ILE A 92 -4.85 -5.69 -6.64
N ILE A 93 -3.85 -4.88 -7.00
CA ILE A 93 -3.68 -3.51 -6.46
C ILE A 93 -3.93 -2.40 -7.49
N GLY A 94 -4.11 -2.76 -8.76
CA GLY A 94 -4.29 -1.84 -9.88
C GLY A 94 -2.99 -1.55 -10.62
N PRO A 95 -3.03 -1.34 -11.95
CA PRO A 95 -1.84 -1.26 -12.82
C PRO A 95 -0.91 -0.11 -12.45
N LYS A 96 -1.48 1.08 -12.15
CA LYS A 96 -0.69 2.26 -11.75
C LYS A 96 0.08 2.06 -10.44
N ILE A 97 -0.51 1.34 -9.49
CA ILE A 97 0.12 1.10 -8.19
C ILE A 97 1.13 -0.03 -8.31
N ALA A 98 0.81 -1.09 -9.05
CA ALA A 98 1.77 -2.16 -9.36
C ALA A 98 3.04 -1.61 -10.02
N ALA A 99 2.90 -0.72 -11.01
CA ALA A 99 4.02 -0.08 -11.67
C ALA A 99 4.86 0.77 -10.70
N ASN A 100 4.19 1.60 -9.88
CA ASN A 100 4.88 2.41 -8.88
C ASN A 100 5.57 1.59 -7.80
N THR A 101 5.00 0.46 -7.41
CA THR A 101 5.57 -0.47 -6.43
C THR A 101 6.83 -1.13 -6.99
N LEU A 102 6.77 -1.70 -8.19
CA LEU A 102 7.92 -2.36 -8.82
C LEU A 102 9.05 -1.36 -9.11
N ARG A 103 8.71 -0.14 -9.52
CA ARG A 103 9.68 0.95 -9.70
C ARG A 103 10.37 1.34 -8.39
N GLN A 104 9.65 1.37 -7.27
CA GLN A 104 10.26 1.59 -5.94
C GLN A 104 11.21 0.46 -5.52
N LEU A 105 11.03 -0.75 -6.07
CA LEU A 105 11.89 -1.91 -5.82
C LEU A 105 13.05 -2.05 -6.83
N GLY A 106 13.22 -1.05 -7.70
CA GLY A 106 14.27 -1.01 -8.70
C GLY A 106 14.04 -1.94 -9.90
N ILE A 107 12.79 -2.35 -10.13
CA ILE A 107 12.40 -3.09 -11.35
C ILE A 107 11.81 -2.06 -12.31
N ASP A 108 12.53 -1.82 -13.41
CA ASP A 108 11.99 -1.04 -14.51
C ASP A 108 10.97 -1.90 -15.26
N VAL A 109 9.70 -1.62 -14.97
CA VAL A 109 8.58 -2.15 -15.73
C VAL A 109 8.49 -1.31 -16.99
N GLU A 110 9.18 -1.74 -18.06
CA GLU A 110 8.92 -1.22 -19.40
C GLU A 110 7.44 -1.47 -19.69
N GLN A 111 6.70 -0.38 -19.84
CA GLN A 111 5.26 -0.44 -19.78
C GLN A 111 4.68 -1.03 -21.08
N GLU A 112 3.95 -2.14 -20.96
CA GLU A 112 2.87 -2.47 -21.91
C GLU A 112 1.74 -1.42 -21.91
N GLN A 113 1.79 -0.38 -21.06
CA GLN A 113 0.86 0.75 -21.08
C GLN A 113 0.84 1.51 -22.41
N ASP A 114 1.85 1.32 -23.26
CA ASP A 114 1.85 1.85 -24.62
C ASP A 114 0.87 1.14 -25.57
N LYS A 115 0.42 -0.10 -25.29
CA LYS A 115 -0.50 -0.81 -26.20
C LYS A 115 -1.96 -0.47 -25.95
N GLU A 116 -2.35 -0.32 -24.69
CA GLU A 116 -3.76 -0.09 -24.34
C GLU A 116 -4.19 1.37 -24.58
N ASN A 117 -3.28 2.34 -24.35
CA ASN A 117 -3.53 3.74 -24.71
C ASN A 117 -3.50 3.98 -26.24
N LYS A 118 -2.66 3.24 -27.00
CA LYS A 118 -2.62 3.36 -28.48
C LYS A 118 -3.82 2.68 -29.17
N LEU A 119 -4.51 1.73 -28.53
CA LEU A 119 -5.75 1.16 -29.07
C LEU A 119 -6.94 2.10 -28.90
N ALA A 120 -7.00 2.85 -27.79
CA ALA A 120 -8.08 3.81 -27.52
C ALA A 120 -8.03 5.06 -28.44
N GLU A 121 -6.85 5.51 -28.86
CA GLU A 121 -6.72 6.68 -29.75
C GLU A 121 -6.94 6.38 -31.24
N LYS A 122 -6.88 5.11 -31.69
CA LYS A 122 -7.13 4.74 -33.09
C LYS A 122 -8.62 4.54 -33.43
N GLY A 123 -9.52 4.57 -32.45
CA GLY A 123 -10.94 4.24 -32.62
C GLY A 123 -11.87 5.43 -32.93
N THR A 124 -11.42 6.68 -32.80
CA THR A 124 -12.31 7.85 -32.82
C THR A 124 -12.02 8.87 -33.94
N GLY A 125 -11.09 8.57 -34.86
CA GLY A 125 -10.62 9.52 -35.87
C GLY A 125 -11.17 9.39 -37.29
N GLN A 126 -12.05 8.42 -37.60
CA GLN A 126 -12.49 8.20 -38.99
C GLN A 126 -13.97 7.79 -39.13
N GLN A 127 -14.94 8.56 -38.64
CA GLN A 127 -16.30 8.55 -39.24
C GLN A 127 -17.00 9.90 -39.00
N ASN A 128 -16.78 10.87 -39.89
CA ASN A 128 -17.83 11.69 -40.52
C ASN A 128 -17.21 12.75 -41.45
N ILE A 129 -16.97 12.34 -42.70
CA ILE A 129 -16.90 13.24 -43.83
C ILE A 129 -18.28 13.19 -44.51
N ILE A 130 -19.03 14.29 -44.37
CA ILE A 130 -19.98 14.90 -45.31
C ILE A 130 -20.81 13.95 -46.21
N SER A 131 -22.15 14.02 -46.05
CA SER A 131 -23.04 13.98 -47.22
C SER A 131 -24.40 14.65 -46.93
N PHE A 132 -24.63 15.77 -47.64
CA PHE A 132 -25.85 16.55 -47.87
C PHE A 132 -26.43 17.40 -46.73
#